data_AF-A0A352DB20-F1
#
_entry.id   AF-A0A352DB20-F1
#
_cell.length_a   1.000
_cell.length_b   1.000
_cell.length_c   1.000
_cell.angle_alpha   90.00
_cell.angle_beta   90.00
_cell.angle_gamma   90.00
#
_symmetry.space_group_name_H-M   'P 1'
#
loop_
_entity.id
_entity.type
_entity.pdbx_description
1 polymer ?
#
loop_
_entity_poly.entity_id
_entity_poly.type
_entity_poly.pdbx_seq_one_letter_code
_entity_poly.pdbx_strand_id
1 'polypeptide(L)'
;MAGAVFLAGLSAMFLFCGYEFIRSPAESIFMDQFGAEYKPYAIACVPFMMAAMIYGYGRMLSAVGAKKAMVVSMLGSAAFFVLAWAMLGSAGRWFAFFLLV
;
A
#
# COMPACT_ATOMS: atom_id res chain seq x y z
N MET A 1 -7.87 -29.97 -0.62
CA MET A 1 -8.36 -28.68 -0.08
C MET A 1 -7.47 -28.11 1.02
N ALA A 2 -7.07 -28.88 2.04
CA ALA A 2 -6.25 -28.37 3.17
C ALA A 2 -4.94 -27.67 2.77
N GLY A 3 -4.18 -28.21 1.82
CA GLY A 3 -2.92 -27.60 1.36
C GLY A 3 -3.10 -26.23 0.69
N ALA A 4 -4.19 -26.01 -0.06
CA ALA A 4 -4.47 -24.73 -0.71
C ALA A 4 -4.84 -23.63 0.31
N VAL A 5 -5.58 -23.99 1.36
CA VAL A 5 -5.92 -23.07 2.46
C VAL A 5 -4.66 -22.69 3.24
N PHE A 6 -3.76 -23.65 3.49
CA PHE A 6 -2.48 -23.39 4.15
C PHE A 6 -1.60 -22.43 3.33
N LEU A 7 -1.45 -22.67 2.02
CA LEU A 7 -0.69 -21.79 1.12
C LEU A 7 -1.28 -20.38 1.04
N ALA A 8 -2.61 -20.26 0.99
CA ALA A 8 -3.30 -18.98 1.02
C ALA A 8 -3.09 -18.23 2.36
N GLY A 9 -3.17 -18.96 3.49
CA GLY A 9 -2.90 -18.41 4.82
C GLY A 9 -1.46 -17.94 4.96
N LEU A 10 -0.49 -18.72 4.50
CA LEU A 10 0.93 -18.37 4.50
C LEU A 10 1.19 -17.11 3.65
N SER A 11 0.59 -17.04 2.46
CA SER A 11 0.65 -15.84 1.62
C SER A 11 0.07 -14.62 2.32
N ALA A 12 -1.05 -14.75 3.01
CA ALA A 12 -1.66 -13.65 3.75
C ALA A 12 -0.78 -13.18 4.92
N MET A 13 -0.13 -14.11 5.65
CA MET A 13 0.81 -13.75 6.71
C MET A 13 1.96 -12.89 6.21
N PHE A 14 2.58 -13.27 5.08
CA PHE A 14 3.64 -12.46 4.47
C PHE A 14 3.15 -11.09 4.01
N LEU A 15 1.94 -11.02 3.44
CA LEU A 15 1.34 -9.77 2.97
C LEU A 15 1.08 -8.80 4.14
N PHE A 16 0.46 -9.29 5.23
CA PHE A 16 0.17 -8.49 6.42
C PHE A 16 1.43 -8.10 7.19
N CYS A 17 2.41 -9.02 7.29
CA CYS A 17 3.69 -8.74 7.91
C CYS A 17 4.42 -7.61 7.16
N GLY A 18 4.49 -7.70 5.82
CA GLY A 18 5.04 -6.63 4.99
C GLY A 18 4.30 -5.31 5.14
N TYR A 19 2.96 -5.34 5.14
CA TYR A 19 2.13 -4.16 5.34
C TYR A 19 2.44 -3.45 6.68
N GLU A 20 2.52 -4.19 7.78
CA GLU A 20 2.85 -3.61 9.09
C GLU A 20 4.27 -3.04 9.15
N PHE A 21 5.24 -3.67 8.46
CA PHE A 21 6.61 -3.15 8.32
C PHE A 21 6.69 -1.80 7.59
N ILE A 22 5.74 -1.50 6.70
CA ILE A 22 5.68 -0.22 5.99
C ILE A 22 4.89 0.79 6.81
N ARG A 23 3.78 0.35 7.40
CA ARG A 23 2.87 1.20 8.18
C ARG A 23 3.55 1.79 9.41
N SER A 24 4.28 0.99 10.17
CA SER A 24 4.96 1.43 11.40
C SER A 24 5.95 2.60 11.19
N PRO A 25 6.91 2.53 10.23
CA PRO A 25 7.77 3.66 9.93
C PRO A 25 7.03 4.82 9.25
N ALA A 26 6.00 4.56 8.44
CA ALA A 26 5.18 5.63 7.85
C ALA A 26 4.44 6.45 8.94
N GLU A 27 3.89 5.79 9.97
CA GLU A 27 3.28 6.48 11.11
C GLU A 27 4.30 7.32 11.89
N SER A 28 5.52 6.80 12.08
CA SER A 28 6.59 7.52 12.77
C SER A 28 7.06 8.76 11.99
N ILE A 29 7.25 8.65 10.67
CA ILE A 29 7.61 9.77 9.78
C ILE A 29 6.50 10.82 9.74
N PHE A 30 5.22 10.39 9.71
CA PHE A 30 4.09 11.30 9.73
C PHE A 30 3.97 12.06 11.06
N MET A 31 4.15 11.37 12.19
CA MET A 31 4.14 12.02 13.51
C MET A 31 5.27 13.02 13.67
N ASP A 32 6.46 12.72 13.14
CA ASP A 32 7.63 13.61 13.16
C ASP A 32 7.40 14.91 12.34
N GLN A 33 6.70 14.82 11.20
CA GLN A 33 6.55 15.94 10.26
C GLN A 33 5.24 16.74 10.39
N PHE A 34 4.12 16.12 10.80
CA PHE A 34 2.81 16.78 10.93
C PHE A 34 2.30 16.86 12.36
N GLY A 35 2.73 15.97 13.26
CA GLY A 35 2.15 15.83 14.59
C GLY A 35 0.89 14.95 14.61
N ALA A 36 0.61 14.33 15.76
CA ALA A 36 -0.43 13.32 15.94
C ALA A 36 -1.87 13.83 15.68
N GLU A 37 -2.05 15.14 15.72
CA GLU A 37 -3.31 15.86 15.51
C GLU A 37 -3.87 15.76 14.07
N TYR A 38 -3.01 15.53 13.07
CA TYR A 38 -3.45 15.35 11.66
C TYR A 38 -3.70 13.89 11.27
N LYS A 39 -3.42 12.94 12.18
CA LYS A 39 -3.63 11.49 11.94
C LYS A 39 -5.08 11.14 11.58
N PRO A 40 -6.13 11.71 12.21
CA PRO A 40 -7.52 11.43 11.84
C PRO A 40 -7.88 11.91 10.43
N TYR A 41 -7.31 13.02 9.97
CA TYR A 41 -7.55 13.55 8.63
C TYR A 41 -6.92 12.67 7.55
N ALA A 42 -5.71 12.16 7.78
CA ALA A 42 -5.09 11.20 6.88
C ALA A 42 -5.92 9.90 6.80
N ILE A 43 -6.31 9.34 7.94
CA ILE A 43 -7.11 8.10 7.97
C ILE A 43 -8.49 8.28 7.29
N ALA A 44 -9.08 9.47 7.34
CA ALA A 44 -10.33 9.76 6.62
C ALA A 44 -10.19 9.71 5.10
N CYS A 45 -8.99 9.95 4.55
CA CYS A 45 -8.70 9.85 3.11
C CYS A 45 -8.42 8.42 2.64
N VAL A 46 -7.97 7.52 3.53
CA VAL A 46 -7.69 6.10 3.23
C VAL A 46 -8.84 5.39 2.51
N PRO A 47 -10.12 5.43 2.96
CA PRO A 47 -11.20 4.71 2.28
C PRO A 47 -11.45 5.18 0.85
N PHE A 48 -11.25 6.47 0.56
CA PHE A 48 -11.40 7.01 -0.79
C PHE A 48 -10.27 6.55 -1.71
N MET A 49 -9.04 6.59 -1.21
CA MET A 49 -7.86 6.10 -1.92
C MET A 49 -7.94 4.60 -2.18
N MET A 50 -8.36 3.83 -1.17
CA MET A 50 -8.56 2.39 -1.29
C MET A 50 -9.68 2.05 -2.28
N ALA A 51 -10.79 2.79 -2.29
CA ALA A 51 -11.86 2.63 -3.27
C ALA A 51 -11.37 2.93 -4.71
N ALA A 52 -10.58 3.99 -4.90
CA ALA A 52 -9.99 4.34 -6.19
C ALA A 52 -9.03 3.24 -6.69
N MET A 53 -8.17 2.71 -5.82
CA MET A 53 -7.25 1.62 -6.15
C MET A 53 -7.99 0.32 -6.49
N ILE A 54 -8.98 -0.08 -5.68
CA ILE A 54 -9.79 -1.28 -5.93
C ILE A 54 -10.53 -1.16 -7.25
N TYR A 55 -11.11 0.01 -7.54
CA TYR A 55 -11.80 0.26 -8.80
C TYR A 55 -10.84 0.21 -10.00
N GLY A 56 -9.67 0.84 -9.88
CA GLY A 56 -8.62 0.80 -10.91
C GLY A 56 -8.14 -0.62 -11.20
N TYR A 57 -7.89 -1.39 -10.14
CA TYR A 57 -7.50 -2.80 -10.25
C TYR A 57 -8.62 -3.66 -10.85
N GLY A 58 -9.87 -3.48 -10.43
CA GLY A 58 -11.02 -4.19 -10.99
C GLY A 58 -11.23 -3.93 -12.49
N ARG A 59 -10.95 -2.70 -12.94
CA ARG A 59 -10.97 -2.35 -14.36
C ARG A 59 -9.85 -3.02 -15.14
N MET A 60 -8.62 -3.02 -14.60
CA MET A 60 -7.49 -3.74 -15.19
C MET A 60 -7.74 -5.25 -15.25
N LEU A 61 -8.33 -5.82 -14.21
CA LEU A 61 -8.68 -7.24 -14.13
C LEU A 61 -9.66 -7.62 -15.25
N SER A 62 -10.66 -6.76 -15.50
CA SER A 62 -11.70 -6.97 -16.51
C SER A 62 -11.19 -6.82 -17.95
N ALA A 63 -10.15 -6.00 -18.18
CA ALA A 63 -9.64 -5.71 -19.52
C ALA A 63 -8.51 -6.65 -19.98
N VAL A 64 -7.65 -7.13 -19.06
CA VAL A 64 -6.35 -7.74 -19.43
C VAL A 64 -6.21 -9.21 -18.99
N GLY A 65 -7.17 -9.72 -18.21
CA GLY A 65 -7.19 -11.10 -17.71
C GLY A 65 -6.31 -11.33 -16.48
N ALA A 66 -6.71 -12.29 -15.63
CA ALA A 66 -6.21 -12.49 -14.27
C ALA A 66 -4.68 -12.63 -14.15
N LYS A 67 -4.01 -13.31 -15.11
CA LYS A 67 -2.55 -13.49 -15.08
C LYS A 67 -1.78 -12.19 -15.28
N LYS A 68 -2.19 -11.35 -16.24
CA LYS A 68 -1.48 -10.10 -16.55
C LYS A 68 -1.75 -9.04 -15.49
N ALA A 69 -2.97 -8.97 -14.97
CA ALA A 69 -3.32 -8.07 -13.88
C ALA A 69 -2.49 -8.36 -12.61
N MET A 70 -2.28 -9.64 -12.27
CA MET A 70 -1.49 -10.04 -11.10
C MET A 70 -0.02 -9.65 -11.23
N VAL A 71 0.60 -9.85 -12.41
CA VAL A 71 1.99 -9.44 -12.67
C VAL A 71 2.13 -7.92 -12.62
N VAL A 72 1.20 -7.18 -13.21
CA VAL A 72 1.20 -5.71 -13.21
C VAL A 72 1.04 -5.17 -11.79
N SER A 73 0.17 -5.74 -10.96
CA SER A 73 0.04 -5.31 -9.56
C SER A 73 1.31 -5.60 -8.76
N MET A 74 1.95 -6.76 -8.95
CA MET A 74 3.18 -7.10 -8.22
C MET A 74 4.36 -6.21 -8.64
N LEU A 75 4.54 -5.98 -9.94
CA LEU A 75 5.57 -5.06 -10.44
C LEU A 75 5.27 -3.61 -10.06
N GLY A 76 3.99 -3.22 -10.09
CA GLY A 76 3.54 -1.89 -9.65
C GLY A 76 3.84 -1.65 -8.17
N SER A 77 3.52 -2.61 -7.30
CA SER A 77 3.87 -2.53 -5.88
C SER A 77 5.39 -2.48 -5.65
N ALA A 78 6.16 -3.31 -6.35
CA ALA A 78 7.62 -3.29 -6.26
C ALA A 78 8.21 -1.94 -6.69
N ALA A 79 7.74 -1.39 -7.82
CA ALA A 79 8.16 -0.08 -8.30
C ALA A 79 7.74 1.03 -7.33
N PHE A 80 6.54 0.95 -6.74
CA PHE A 80 6.06 1.90 -5.74
C PHE A 80 6.95 1.89 -4.49
N PHE A 81 7.37 0.72 -4.00
CA PHE A 81 8.31 0.64 -2.87
C PHE A 81 9.69 1.21 -3.20
N VAL A 82 10.20 0.97 -4.40
CA VAL A 82 11.48 1.54 -4.84
C VAL A 82 11.39 3.06 -4.99
N LEU A 83 10.29 3.57 -5.53
CA LEU A 83 10.03 5.01 -5.62
C LEU A 83 9.86 5.64 -4.24
N ALA A 84 9.14 4.98 -3.32
CA ALA A 84 8.99 5.43 -1.94
C ALA A 84 10.35 5.50 -1.22
N TRP A 85 11.22 4.50 -1.43
CA TRP A 85 12.58 4.51 -0.91
C TRP A 85 13.45 5.62 -1.53
N ALA A 86 13.39 5.82 -2.84
CA ALA A 86 14.16 6.86 -3.53
C ALA A 86 13.68 8.28 -3.17
N MET A 87 12.37 8.48 -2.95
CA MET A 87 11.79 9.77 -2.58
C MET A 87 11.88 10.06 -1.08
N LEU A 88 12.26 9.06 -0.26
CA LEU A 88 12.53 9.23 1.17
C LEU A 88 13.65 10.23 1.45
N GLY A 89 14.59 10.40 0.51
CA GLY A 89 15.69 11.38 0.62
C GLY A 89 15.37 12.80 0.12
N SER A 90 14.19 13.04 -0.48
CA SER A 90 13.90 14.31 -1.17
C SER A 90 12.52 14.92 -0.88
N ALA A 91 11.67 14.29 -0.06
CA ALA A 91 10.29 14.73 0.10
C ALA A 91 9.99 15.02 1.59
N GLY A 92 9.67 16.24 2.03
CA GLY A 92 8.66 17.13 1.47
C GLY A 92 7.31 16.73 2.05
N ARG A 93 6.79 17.49 3.04
CA ARG A 93 5.55 17.24 3.83
C ARG A 93 4.44 16.43 3.12
N TRP A 94 4.15 16.71 1.86
CA TRP A 94 3.12 16.02 1.08
C TRP A 94 3.35 14.49 0.91
N PHE A 95 4.59 14.02 0.86
CA PHE A 95 4.90 12.59 0.68
C PHE A 95 4.65 11.77 1.94
N ALA A 96 4.91 12.35 3.12
CA ALA A 96 4.57 11.72 4.40
C ALA A 96 3.04 11.55 4.54
N PHE A 97 2.26 12.52 4.03
CA PHE A 97 0.81 12.44 4.03
C PHE A 97 0.29 11.33 3.09
N PHE A 98 0.82 11.24 1.87
CA PHE A 98 0.46 10.16 0.93
C PHE A 98 1.03 8.78 1.29
N LEU A 99 2.07 8.69 2.11
CA LEU A 99 2.59 7.41 2.61
C LEU A 99 1.68 6.78 3.67
N LEU A 100 0.91 7.61 4.38
CA LEU A 100 -0.01 7.16 5.44
C LEU A 100 -1.43 6.89 4.92
N VAL A 101 -1.78 7.47 3.76
CA VAL A 101 -3.09 7.32 3.07
C VAL A 101 -3.04 6.22 2.04
#